data_AF-A0A7R9PDV4-F1
#
_entry.id   AF-A0A7R9PDV4-F1
#
_cell.length_a   1.000
_cell.length_b   1.000
_cell.length_c   1.000
_cell.angle_alpha   90.00
_cell.angle_beta   90.00
_cell.angle_gamma   90.00
#
_symmetry.space_group_name_H-M   'P 1'
#
loop_
_entity.id
_entity.type
_entity.pdbx_description
1 polymer ?
#
loop_
_entity_poly.entity_id
_entity_poly.type
_entity_poly.pdbx_seq_one_letter_code
_entity_poly.pdbx_strand_id
1 'polypeptide(L)' 'MSLKCLDDNNYDSEKCNVYFANYKVCKQFWGHVKSDRQNKGIVPALPLPEDRAQVKKEFLEKQREEKEIALEKRRRKLNL' A
#
# COMPACT_ATOMS: atom_id res chain seq x y z
N MET A 1 -4.75 13.41 -10.79
CA MET A 1 -4.40 13.75 -9.39
C MET A 1 -5.68 14.25 -8.72
N SER A 2 -5.90 14.01 -7.42
CA SER A 2 -7.15 14.37 -6.75
C SER A 2 -7.53 15.85 -6.87
N LEU A 3 -6.58 16.77 -6.64
CA LEU A 3 -6.83 18.22 -6.76
C LEU A 3 -7.19 18.62 -8.19
N LYS A 4 -6.42 18.13 -9.18
CA LYS A 4 -6.75 18.35 -10.59
C LYS A 4 -8.15 17.84 -10.96
N CYS A 5 -8.55 16.67 -10.45
CA CYS A 5 -9.91 16.17 -10.68
C CYS A 5 -10.96 17.12 -10.10
N LEU A 6 -10.75 17.65 -8.90
CA LEU A 6 -11.65 18.62 -8.28
C LEU A 6 -11.74 19.89 -9.13
N ASP A 7 -10.61 20.45 -9.55
CA ASP A 7 -10.58 21.64 -10.40
C ASP A 7 -11.36 21.41 -11.72
N ASP A 8 -11.13 20.26 -12.36
CA ASP A 8 -11.78 19.91 -13.63
C ASP A 8 -13.29 19.59 -13.46
N ASN A 9 -13.78 19.36 -12.23
CA ASN A 9 -15.15 18.94 -11.94
C ASN A 9 -15.91 19.90 -11.01
N ASN A 10 -15.53 21.17 -10.97
CA ASN A 10 -16.17 22.19 -10.12
C ASN A 10 -16.24 21.77 -8.64
N TYR A 11 -15.19 21.11 -8.16
CA TYR A 11 -15.05 20.61 -6.79
C TYR A 11 -16.09 19.55 -6.37
N ASP A 12 -16.73 18.90 -7.35
CA ASP A 12 -17.57 17.73 -7.13
C ASP A 12 -16.73 16.52 -6.69
N SER A 13 -16.70 16.28 -5.38
CA SER A 13 -15.90 15.22 -4.78
C SER A 13 -16.33 13.81 -5.20
N GLU A 14 -17.61 13.59 -5.52
CA GLU A 14 -18.11 12.26 -5.86
C GLU A 14 -17.49 11.76 -7.17
N LYS A 15 -17.29 12.67 -8.13
CA LYS A 15 -16.61 12.39 -9.41
C LYS A 15 -15.13 12.05 -9.24
N CYS A 16 -14.55 12.36 -8.08
CA CYS A 16 -13.11 12.19 -7.81
C CYS A 16 -12.79 11.04 -6.85
N ASN A 17 -13.78 10.25 -6.44
CA ASN A 17 -13.63 9.15 -5.48
C ASN A 17 -12.49 8.18 -5.79
N VAL A 18 -12.30 7.81 -7.06
CA VAL A 18 -11.20 6.91 -7.47
C VAL A 18 -9.82 7.51 -7.17
N TYR A 19 -9.64 8.81 -7.36
CA TYR A 19 -8.37 9.49 -7.05
C TYR A 19 -8.11 9.52 -5.55
N PHE A 20 -9.14 9.78 -4.74
CA PHE A 20 -9.01 9.72 -3.28
C PHE A 20 -8.71 8.32 -2.78
N ALA A 21 -9.37 7.30 -3.33
CA ALA A 21 -9.10 5.90 -3.01
C ALA A 21 -7.64 5.53 -3.32
N ASN A 22 -7.15 5.89 -4.51
CA ASN A 22 -5.76 5.66 -4.91
C ASN A 22 -4.77 6.39 -3.98
N TYR A 23 -5.05 7.64 -3.60
CA TYR A 23 -4.22 8.38 -2.65
C TYR A 23 -4.21 7.73 -1.27
N LYS A 24 -5.37 7.28 -0.77
CA LYS A 24 -5.50 6.58 0.51
C LYS A 24 -4.68 5.29 0.53
N VAL A 25 -4.79 4.47 -0.52
CA VAL A 25 -4.00 3.24 -0.68
C VAL A 25 -2.51 3.56 -0.72
N CYS A 26 -2.10 4.59 -1.46
CA CYS A 26 -0.71 5.03 -1.53
C CYS A 26 -0.16 5.43 -0.16
N LYS A 27 -0.91 6.26 0.59
CA LYS A 27 -0.53 6.69 1.94
C LYS A 27 -0.41 5.50 2.90
N GLN A 28 -1.35 4.56 2.86
CA GLN A 28 -1.32 3.37 3.70
C GLN A 28 -0.11 2.49 3.39
N PHE A 29 0.15 2.24 2.10
CA PHE A 29 1.30 1.47 1.65
C PHE A 29 2.63 2.07 2.16
N TRP A 30 2.86 3.37 1.93
CA TRP A 30 4.08 4.02 2.39
C TRP A 30 4.17 4.13 3.91
N GLY A 31 3.02 4.21 4.60
CA GLY A 31 2.95 4.09 6.06
C GLY A 31 3.48 2.76 6.56
N HIS A 32 3.05 1.64 5.96
CA HIS A 32 3.56 0.30 6.31
C HIS A 32 5.04 0.14 6.02
N VAL A 33 5.51 0.58 4.83
CA VAL A 33 6.93 0.52 4.47
C VAL A 33 7.78 1.32 5.46
N LYS A 34 7.34 2.53 5.83
CA LYS A 34 8.04 3.36 6.80
C LYS A 34 8.14 2.66 8.15
N SER A 35 7.02 2.16 8.68
CA SER A 35 7.00 1.48 9.98
C SER A 35 7.87 0.21 9.98
N ASP A 36 7.80 -0.62 8.95
CA ASP A 36 8.63 -1.83 8.82
C ASP A 36 10.13 -1.48 8.79
N ARG A 37 10.52 -0.47 8.02
CA ARG A 37 11.92 0.00 7.95
C ARG A 37 12.40 0.59 9.28
N GLN A 38 11.56 1.35 9.98
CA GLN A 38 11.88 1.89 11.30
C GLN A 38 12.09 0.79 12.34
N ASN A 39 11.23 -0.23 12.35
CA ASN A 39 11.36 -1.38 13.25
C ASN A 39 12.65 -2.18 13.00
N LYS A 40 13.19 -2.11 11.78
CA LYS A 40 14.48 -2.73 11.39
C LYS A 40 15.68 -1.81 11.59
N GLY A 41 15.49 -0.59 12.09
CA GLY A 41 16.57 0.39 12.26
C GLY A 41 17.13 0.96 10.95
N ILE A 42 16.40 0.84 9.82
CA ILE A 42 16.87 1.28 8.51
C ILE A 42 16.60 2.78 8.31
N VAL A 43 17.63 3.54 7.97
CA VAL A 43 17.57 4.99 7.68
C VAL A 43 18.07 5.29 6.25
N PRO A 44 17.41 6.19 5.49
CA PRO A 44 16.16 6.87 5.83
C PRO A 44 14.95 5.92 5.89
N ALA A 45 13.99 6.24 6.77
CA ALA A 45 12.81 5.43 7.02
C ALA A 45 11.90 5.30 5.78
N LEU A 46 11.86 6.33 4.94
CA LEU A 46 11.27 6.24 3.60
C LEU A 46 12.38 5.97 2.58
N PRO A 47 12.14 5.07 1.62
CA PRO A 47 13.11 4.81 0.56
C PRO A 47 13.27 6.02 -0.37
N LEU A 48 14.47 6.14 -0.92
CA LEU A 48 14.81 7.12 -1.95
C LEU A 48 14.00 6.83 -3.23
N PRO A 49 13.69 7.84 -4.06
CA PRO A 49 12.87 7.69 -5.27
C PRO A 49 13.27 6.51 -6.17
N GLU A 50 14.56 6.33 -6.39
CA GLU A 50 15.18 5.27 -7.19
C GLU A 50 14.88 3.86 -6.66
N ASP A 51 14.77 3.70 -5.34
CA ASP A 51 14.53 2.41 -4.68
C ASP A 51 13.03 2.06 -4.60
N ARG A 52 12.14 3.04 -4.82
CA ARG A 52 10.70 2.88 -4.56
C ARG A 52 10.06 1.77 -5.38
N ALA A 53 10.51 1.59 -6.61
CA ALA A 53 9.98 0.55 -7.50
C ALA A 53 10.29 -0.85 -6.94
N GLN A 54 11.52 -1.06 -6.50
CA GLN A 54 11.97 -2.33 -5.94
C GLN A 54 11.29 -2.61 -4.59
N VAL A 55 11.26 -1.64 -3.68
CA VAL A 55 10.58 -1.79 -2.37
C VAL A 55 9.10 -2.11 -2.54
N LYS A 56 8.43 -1.49 -3.52
CA LYS A 56 7.02 -1.80 -3.83
C LYS A 56 6.85 -3.22 -4.33
N LYS A 57 7.73 -3.71 -5.21
CA LYS A 57 7.68 -5.08 -5.72
C LYS A 57 7.82 -6.08 -4.58
N GLU A 58 8.85 -5.94 -3.76
CA GLU A 58 9.13 -6.83 -2.62
C GLU A 58 7.99 -6.84 -1.60
N PHE A 59 7.46 -5.67 -1.25
CA PHE A 59 6.33 -5.58 -0.32
C PHE A 59 5.10 -6.33 -0.85
N LEU A 60 4.78 -6.19 -2.14
CA LEU A 60 3.63 -6.86 -2.76
C LEU A 60 3.83 -8.37 -2.85
N GLU A 61 5.05 -8.84 -3.11
CA GLU A 61 5.42 -10.25 -3.09
C GLU A 61 5.22 -10.84 -1.69
N LYS A 62 5.82 -10.22 -0.67
CA LYS A 62 5.64 -10.62 0.73
C LYS A 62 4.17 -10.67 1.15
N GLN A 63 3.37 -9.68 0.76
CA GLN A 63 1.93 -9.65 1.07
C GLN A 63 1.14 -10.78 0.39
N ARG A 64 1.55 -11.21 -0.82
CA ARG A 64 0.94 -12.38 -1.48
C ARG A 64 1.28 -13.67 -0.74
N GLU A 65 2.55 -13.87 -0.42
CA GLU A 65 3.03 -15.03 0.32
C GLU A 65 2.35 -15.14 1.70
N GLU A 66 2.27 -14.05 2.46
CA GLU A 66 1.59 -14.01 3.77
C GLU A 66 0.11 -14.40 3.66
N LYS A 67 -0.58 -13.94 2.61
CA LYS A 67 -1.98 -14.29 2.35
C LYS A 67 -2.14 -15.77 2.01
N GLU A 68 -1.29 -16.32 1.16
CA GLU A 68 -1.31 -17.74 0.80
C GLU A 68 -1.10 -18.61 2.04
N ILE A 69 -0.10 -18.29 2.86
CA ILE A 69 0.15 -18.98 4.14
C ILE A 69 -1.07 -18.89 5.07
N ALA A 70 -1.67 -17.70 5.20
CA ALA A 70 -2.84 -17.51 6.04
C ALA A 70 -4.07 -18.31 5.54
N LEU A 71 -4.29 -18.36 4.23
CA LEU A 71 -5.36 -19.15 3.61
C LEU A 71 -5.14 -20.64 3.83
N GLU A 72 -3.90 -21.12 3.67
CA GLU A 72 -3.57 -22.53 3.91
C GLU A 72 -3.79 -22.91 5.38
N LYS A 73 -3.33 -22.10 6.33
CA LYS A 73 -3.58 -22.31 7.77
C LYS A 73 -5.07 -22.37 8.07
N ARG A 74 -5.87 -21.47 7.47
CA ARG A 74 -7.32 -21.47 7.63
C ARG A 74 -7.96 -22.73 7.06
N ARG A 75 -7.51 -23.19 5.87
CA ARG A 75 -8.00 -24.42 5.24
C ARG A 75 -7.68 -25.65 6.10
N ARG A 76 -6.45 -25.75 6.63
CA ARG A 76 -6.06 -26.84 7.53
C ARG A 76 -6.93 -26.86 8.80
N LYS A 77 -7.23 -25.70 9.38
CA LYS A 77 -8.11 -25.58 10.55
C LYS A 77 -9.56 -26.00 10.28
N LEU A 78 -10.06 -25.84 9.07
CA LEU A 78 -11.42 -26.25 8.68
C LEU A 78 -11.54 -27.75 8.38
N ASN A 79 -10.41 -28.44 8.18
CA ASN A 79 -10.35 -29.87 7.91
C ASN A 79 -9.93 -30.71 9.14
N LEU A 80 -9.85 -30.07 10.31
CA LEU A 80 -9.60 -30.66 11.64
C LEU A 80 -10.90 -30.56 12.45
#